data_AF-A0A6M1PU31-F1
#
_entry.id   AF-A0A6M1PU31-F1
#
_cell.length_a   1.000
_cell.length_b   1.000
_cell.length_c   1.000
_cell.angle_alpha   90.00
_cell.angle_beta   90.00
_cell.angle_gamma   90.00
#
_symmetry.space_group_name_H-M   'P 1'
#
loop_
_entity.id
_entity.type
_entity.pdbx_description
1 polymer ?
#
loop_
_entity_poly.entity_id
_entity_poly.type
_entity_poly.pdbx_seq_one_letter_code
_entity_poly.pdbx_strand_id
1 'polypeptide(L)'
;MVQRLDAFNLYQFPWKKPSVSYDAKVVDNGWEFVSVMDWDFERYPYLAIKYMASGIMNQVYFAKTVNLYTKKEALFKDFNTDFKLESSGRNTLLFTSNVYDSVYQPFPPNVLRPKSTEIQPYYQIINADKGIKSKVLEGVFADKGDHSGWQTELINNQLFVGDLAEHTWSLYSANGSAIVMNQAWPGNSESKFAGYNAAAGISYFLEYRSGKASITAYPVH
;
A
#
# COMPACT_ATOMS: atom_id res chain seq x y z
N MET A 1 -6.78 21.63 1.05
CA MET A 1 -5.34 21.36 1.25
C MET A 1 -4.67 21.50 -0.11
N VAL A 2 -3.42 21.95 -0.17
CA VAL A 2 -2.66 22.16 -1.41
C VAL A 2 -1.30 21.47 -1.28
N GLN A 3 -0.97 20.64 -2.27
CA GLN A 3 0.32 19.94 -2.40
C GLN A 3 1.00 20.40 -3.68
N ARG A 4 2.31 20.67 -3.62
CA ARG A 4 3.11 21.01 -4.79
C ARG A 4 4.56 20.62 -4.56
N LEU A 5 5.07 19.68 -5.35
CA LEU A 5 6.42 19.11 -5.17
C LEU A 5 6.56 18.61 -3.72
N ASP A 6 7.52 19.15 -2.98
CA ASP A 6 7.79 18.82 -1.58
C ASP A 6 6.94 19.66 -0.60
N ALA A 7 6.16 20.63 -1.07
CA ALA A 7 5.42 21.54 -0.21
C ALA A 7 3.98 21.05 0.06
N PHE A 8 3.64 20.96 1.34
CA PHE A 8 2.30 20.71 1.83
C PHE A 8 1.76 21.94 2.57
N ASN A 9 0.53 22.35 2.23
CA ASN A 9 -0.13 23.49 2.85
C ASN A 9 -1.60 23.18 3.20
N LEU A 10 -1.94 23.34 4.47
CA LEU A 10 -3.31 23.27 4.98
C LEU A 10 -3.85 24.69 5.16
N TYR A 11 -5.01 24.96 4.57
CA TYR A 11 -5.71 26.24 4.68
C TYR A 11 -7.00 26.04 5.47
N GLN A 12 -7.31 26.99 6.34
CA GLN A 12 -8.58 27.09 7.05
C GLN A 12 -9.19 28.46 6.75
N PHE A 13 -10.52 28.57 6.79
CA PHE A 13 -11.22 29.83 6.55
C PHE A 13 -10.63 30.92 7.49
N PRO A 14 -10.28 32.12 6.99
CA PRO A 14 -10.64 32.72 5.70
C PRO A 14 -9.65 32.46 4.54
N TRP A 15 -8.84 31.41 4.60
CA TRP A 15 -7.96 30.89 3.53
C TRP A 15 -6.91 31.86 2.96
N LYS A 16 -6.62 32.97 3.65
CA LYS A 16 -5.64 33.98 3.21
C LYS A 16 -4.19 33.51 3.28
N LYS A 17 -3.87 32.66 4.26
CA LYS A 17 -2.55 32.07 4.48
C LYS A 17 -2.71 30.64 4.98
N PRO A 18 -1.73 29.75 4.72
CA PRO A 18 -1.78 28.41 5.28
C PRO A 18 -1.78 28.49 6.81
N SER A 19 -2.67 27.73 7.45
CA SER A 19 -2.63 27.54 8.91
C SER A 19 -1.49 26.59 9.29
N VAL A 20 -1.12 25.69 8.38
CA VAL A 20 0.01 24.79 8.54
C VAL A 20 0.73 24.64 7.21
N SER A 21 2.05 24.74 7.26
CA SER A 21 2.95 24.40 6.15
C SER A 21 3.91 23.31 6.60
N TYR A 22 4.26 22.44 5.67
CA TYR A 22 5.28 21.40 5.84
C TYR A 22 6.09 21.26 4.57
N ASP A 23 7.41 21.18 4.72
CA ASP A 23 8.36 20.91 3.64
C ASP A 23 8.83 19.47 3.80
N ALA A 24 8.47 18.63 2.84
CA ALA A 24 8.78 17.21 2.82
C ALA A 24 10.15 16.89 2.25
N LYS A 25 10.95 17.89 1.88
CA LYS A 25 12.29 17.68 1.35
C LYS A 25 13.11 16.80 2.28
N VAL A 26 13.66 15.73 1.73
CA VAL A 26 14.61 14.86 2.41
C VAL A 26 16.01 15.23 1.93
N VAL A 27 16.86 15.68 2.85
CA VAL A 27 18.27 15.91 2.57
C VAL A 27 19.02 14.65 2.98
N ASP A 28 19.37 13.82 2.01
CA ASP A 28 20.17 12.60 2.20
C ASP A 28 21.33 12.63 1.20
N ASN A 29 22.56 12.50 1.70
CA ASN A 29 23.78 12.52 0.88
C ASN A 29 24.09 11.15 0.25
N GLY A 30 23.34 10.11 0.61
CA GLY A 30 23.52 8.75 0.08
C GLY A 30 22.75 8.47 -1.21
N TRP A 31 21.84 9.36 -1.61
CA TRP A 31 21.02 9.23 -2.81
C TRP A 31 21.29 10.38 -3.78
N GLU A 32 21.21 10.10 -5.08
CA GLU A 32 21.33 11.15 -6.11
C GLU A 32 20.08 12.01 -6.12
N PHE A 33 18.91 11.38 -6.00
CA PHE A 33 17.61 12.05 -5.99
C PHE A 33 16.68 11.41 -4.97
N VAL A 34 15.90 12.25 -4.28
CA VAL A 34 14.75 11.83 -3.48
C VAL A 34 13.56 12.65 -3.93
N SER A 35 12.45 11.96 -4.20
CA SER A 35 11.22 12.59 -4.70
C SER A 35 10.03 12.15 -3.84
N VAL A 36 9.10 13.07 -3.62
CA VAL A 36 7.79 12.73 -3.08
C VAL A 36 6.94 12.14 -4.21
N MET A 37 6.49 10.90 -4.02
CA MET A 37 5.67 10.18 -5.00
C MET A 37 4.19 10.33 -4.71
N ASP A 38 3.81 10.37 -3.43
CA ASP A 38 2.42 10.43 -3.01
C ASP A 38 2.28 11.01 -1.60
N TRP A 39 1.09 11.53 -1.33
CA TRP A 39 0.71 12.12 -0.06
C TRP A 39 -0.67 11.63 0.31
N ASP A 40 -0.89 11.36 1.59
CA ASP A 40 -2.23 11.16 2.08
C ASP A 40 -2.48 11.83 3.42
N PHE A 41 -3.69 12.35 3.56
CA PHE A 41 -4.14 13.15 4.68
C PHE A 41 -5.66 13.05 4.79
N GLU A 42 -6.11 12.37 5.83
CA GLU A 42 -7.53 12.34 6.16
C GLU A 42 -7.91 13.53 7.06
N ARG A 43 -7.10 13.79 8.10
CA ARG A 43 -7.37 14.86 9.08
C ARG A 43 -6.14 15.29 9.85
N TYR A 44 -6.18 16.54 10.31
CA TYR A 44 -5.15 17.08 11.20
C TYR A 44 -5.08 16.29 12.53
N PRO A 45 -3.87 16.02 13.08
CA PRO A 45 -2.57 16.53 12.65
C PRO A 45 -1.74 15.57 11.79
N TYR A 46 -2.26 14.43 11.37
CA TYR A 46 -1.41 13.38 10.80
C TYR A 46 -1.32 13.48 9.27
N LEU A 47 -0.10 13.41 8.76
CA LEU A 47 0.22 13.40 7.33
C LEU A 47 1.09 12.18 7.03
N ALA A 48 0.77 11.47 5.95
CA ALA A 48 1.57 10.38 5.43
C ALA A 48 2.14 10.74 4.07
N ILE A 49 3.39 10.35 3.82
CA ILE A 49 4.14 10.72 2.62
C ILE A 49 4.88 9.49 2.14
N LYS A 50 4.78 9.19 0.86
CA LYS A 50 5.59 8.17 0.18
C LYS A 50 6.66 8.85 -0.64
N TYR A 51 7.85 8.31 -0.53
CA TYR A 51 9.02 8.74 -1.25
C TYR A 51 9.57 7.62 -2.12
N MET A 52 10.25 8.05 -3.17
CA MET A 52 11.18 7.23 -3.93
C MET A 52 12.54 7.92 -3.87
N ALA A 53 13.56 7.18 -3.46
CA ALA A 53 14.94 7.59 -3.63
C ALA A 53 15.61 6.76 -4.71
N SER A 54 16.49 7.41 -5.46
CA SER A 54 17.19 6.81 -6.60
C SER A 54 18.67 7.17 -6.54
N GLY A 55 19.48 6.24 -7.02
CA GLY A 55 20.91 6.43 -7.27
C GLY A 55 21.37 5.53 -8.40
N ILE A 56 22.67 5.46 -8.63
CA ILE A 56 23.26 4.63 -9.70
C ILE A 56 22.77 3.18 -9.58
N MET A 57 21.93 2.78 -10.53
CA MET A 57 21.35 1.42 -10.61
C MET A 57 20.60 0.99 -9.34
N ASN A 58 20.01 1.93 -8.59
CA ASN A 58 19.29 1.63 -7.36
C ASN A 58 18.06 2.52 -7.21
N GLN A 59 16.99 1.94 -6.67
CA GLN A 59 15.75 2.61 -6.34
C GLN A 59 15.17 1.98 -5.09
N VAL A 60 14.78 2.82 -4.13
CA VAL A 60 14.15 2.39 -2.88
C VAL A 60 12.94 3.25 -2.58
N TYR A 61 11.96 2.64 -1.92
CA TYR A 61 10.76 3.33 -1.46
C TYR A 61 10.77 3.44 0.07
N PHE A 62 10.21 4.53 0.58
CA PHE A 62 10.02 4.69 2.02
C PHE A 62 8.83 5.57 2.34
N ALA A 63 8.27 5.35 3.52
CA ALA A 63 7.17 6.15 4.04
C ALA A 63 7.67 7.07 5.16
N LYS A 64 7.12 8.28 5.22
CA LYS A 64 7.24 9.17 6.38
C LYS A 64 5.86 9.47 6.94
N THR A 65 5.71 9.37 8.25
CA THR A 65 4.54 9.90 8.96
C THR A 65 4.94 11.14 9.74
N VAL A 66 4.12 12.18 9.67
CA VAL A 66 4.37 13.48 10.29
C VAL A 66 3.18 13.86 11.14
N ASN A 67 3.44 14.25 12.39
CA ASN A 67 2.47 15.00 13.18
C ASN A 67 2.71 16.49 12.93
N LEU A 68 1.82 17.10 12.15
CA LEU A 68 1.90 18.49 11.69
C LEU A 68 1.83 19.52 12.83
N TYR A 69 1.27 19.14 13.99
CA TYR A 69 1.23 19.96 15.19
C TYR A 69 2.57 19.97 15.92
N THR A 70 3.06 18.78 16.27
CA THR A 70 4.27 18.63 17.09
C THR A 70 5.56 18.64 16.25
N LYS A 71 5.43 18.57 14.92
CA LYS A 71 6.52 18.39 13.95
C LYS A 71 7.33 17.11 14.14
N LYS A 72 6.80 16.15 14.92
CA LYS A 72 7.43 14.83 15.07
C LYS A 72 7.29 14.05 13.77
N GLU A 73 8.41 13.47 13.33
CA GLU A 73 8.49 12.65 12.13
C GLU A 73 8.91 11.22 12.49
N ALA A 74 8.46 10.25 11.70
CA ALA A 74 8.98 8.89 11.71
C ALA A 74 9.13 8.39 10.28
N LEU A 75 10.25 7.71 10.01
CA LEU A 75 10.65 7.26 8.67
C LEU A 75 10.74 5.73 8.65
N PHE A 76 10.19 5.10 7.61
CA PHE A 76 10.09 3.65 7.46
C PHE A 76 10.67 3.26 6.10
N LYS A 77 11.76 2.47 6.08
CA LYS A 77 12.59 2.22 4.88
C LYS A 77 12.62 0.75 4.40
N ASP A 78 11.81 -0.11 4.99
CA ASP A 78 11.83 -1.56 4.75
C ASP A 78 10.98 -2.02 3.56
N PHE A 79 10.84 -1.17 2.53
CA PHE A 79 10.08 -1.49 1.33
C PHE A 79 11.03 -1.91 0.22
N ASN A 80 10.88 -3.14 -0.24
CA ASN A 80 11.62 -3.71 -1.37
C ASN A 80 10.81 -3.68 -2.68
N THR A 81 9.59 -3.12 -2.65
CA THR A 81 8.75 -2.89 -3.82
C THR A 81 7.93 -1.63 -3.61
N ASP A 82 7.25 -1.19 -4.66
CA ASP A 82 6.36 -0.04 -4.57
C ASP A 82 5.14 -0.35 -3.68
N PHE A 83 4.59 0.69 -3.05
CA PHE A 83 3.45 0.56 -2.14
C PHE A 83 2.43 1.67 -2.33
N LYS A 84 1.20 1.42 -1.91
CA LYS A 84 0.16 2.44 -1.74
C LYS A 84 0.01 2.76 -0.27
N LEU A 85 -0.50 3.96 0.02
CA LEU A 85 -0.69 4.45 1.37
C LEU A 85 -2.07 5.08 1.54
N GLU A 86 -2.65 4.93 2.72
CA GLU A 86 -3.94 5.53 3.08
C GLU A 86 -3.96 5.86 4.58
N SER A 87 -4.45 7.04 4.94
CA SER A 87 -4.56 7.51 6.32
C SER A 87 -5.93 7.15 6.86
N SER A 88 -5.93 6.51 8.03
CA SER A 88 -7.13 6.14 8.77
C SER A 88 -6.96 6.57 10.22
N GLY A 89 -7.45 7.78 10.52
CA GLY A 89 -7.42 8.43 11.81
C GLY A 89 -6.00 8.80 12.25
N ARG A 90 -5.45 8.02 13.19
CA ARG A 90 -4.06 8.17 13.67
C ARG A 90 -3.11 7.15 13.05
N ASN A 91 -3.64 6.30 12.17
CA ASN A 91 -2.89 5.24 11.52
C ASN A 91 -2.64 5.60 10.06
N THR A 92 -1.52 5.14 9.53
CA THR A 92 -1.24 5.07 8.10
C THR A 92 -1.19 3.61 7.72
N LEU A 93 -2.00 3.23 6.74
CA LEU A 93 -2.13 1.90 6.18
C LEU A 93 -1.27 1.85 4.92
N LEU A 94 -0.32 0.92 4.87
CA LEU A 94 0.59 0.74 3.74
C LEU A 94 0.40 -0.66 3.17
N PHE A 95 0.26 -0.80 1.86
CA PHE A 95 0.05 -2.08 1.21
C PHE A 95 0.81 -2.18 -0.10
N THR A 96 1.40 -3.34 -0.35
CA THR A 96 2.25 -3.60 -1.51
C THR A 96 1.59 -4.60 -2.43
N SER A 97 1.86 -4.52 -3.73
CA SER A 97 1.57 -5.57 -4.71
C SER A 97 2.84 -5.84 -5.49
N ASN A 98 3.05 -7.07 -5.91
CA ASN A 98 4.17 -7.41 -6.77
C ASN A 98 3.84 -8.64 -7.61
N VAL A 99 4.17 -8.56 -8.90
CA VAL A 99 4.17 -9.72 -9.79
C VAL A 99 5.64 -10.08 -10.04
N TYR A 100 6.01 -11.32 -9.79
CA TYR A 100 7.32 -11.83 -10.20
C TYR A 100 7.32 -11.90 -11.73
N ASP A 101 8.08 -11.00 -12.34
CA ASP A 101 8.35 -11.05 -13.76
C ASP A 101 9.44 -12.12 -13.96
N SER A 102 9.01 -13.36 -14.20
CA SER A 102 9.83 -14.56 -13.95
C SER A 102 11.01 -14.71 -14.91
N VAL A 103 11.07 -14.02 -16.06
CA VAL A 103 12.14 -14.25 -17.05
C VAL A 103 12.53 -13.02 -17.92
N TYR A 104 11.70 -11.96 -18.04
CA TYR A 104 11.80 -11.08 -19.23
C TYR A 104 12.27 -9.64 -19.00
N GLN A 105 12.44 -9.17 -17.75
CA GLN A 105 12.91 -7.80 -17.52
C GLN A 105 14.27 -7.78 -16.83
N PRO A 106 15.37 -7.51 -17.56
CA PRO A 106 16.65 -7.25 -16.93
C PRO A 106 16.49 -6.08 -15.95
N PHE A 107 16.97 -6.28 -14.73
CA PHE A 107 16.91 -5.26 -13.69
C PHE A 107 18.30 -4.91 -13.20
N PRO A 108 18.51 -3.67 -12.73
CA PRO A 108 19.81 -3.28 -12.22
C PRO A 108 20.16 -4.12 -10.98
N PRO A 109 21.41 -4.58 -10.85
CA PRO A 109 21.82 -5.57 -9.84
C PRO A 109 21.67 -5.09 -8.39
N ASN A 110 21.62 -3.78 -8.16
CA ASN A 110 21.53 -3.20 -6.82
C ASN A 110 20.10 -2.83 -6.39
N VAL A 111 19.09 -3.03 -7.25
CA VAL A 111 17.69 -2.77 -6.89
C VAL A 111 17.20 -3.86 -5.95
N LEU A 112 16.77 -3.47 -4.75
CA LEU A 112 16.07 -4.37 -3.84
C LEU A 112 14.74 -4.78 -4.47
N ARG A 113 14.45 -6.08 -4.45
CA ARG A 113 13.21 -6.66 -4.97
C ARG A 113 12.68 -7.72 -4.03
N PRO A 114 11.37 -7.96 -4.02
CA PRO A 114 10.82 -9.14 -3.39
C PRO A 114 11.44 -10.40 -3.98
N LYS A 115 11.67 -11.41 -3.15
CA LYS A 115 12.09 -12.75 -3.60
C LYS A 115 11.02 -13.74 -3.22
N SER A 116 10.73 -14.69 -4.12
CA SER A 116 9.70 -15.71 -3.92
C SER A 116 10.00 -16.71 -2.80
N THR A 117 11.23 -16.69 -2.30
CA THR A 117 11.69 -17.52 -1.18
C THR A 117 11.76 -16.78 0.16
N GLU A 118 11.45 -15.48 0.18
CA GLU A 118 11.57 -14.63 1.36
C GLU A 118 10.19 -14.15 1.81
N ILE A 119 10.03 -13.94 3.12
CA ILE A 119 8.83 -13.35 3.71
C ILE A 119 8.70 -11.89 3.23
N GLN A 120 7.53 -11.53 2.71
CA GLN A 120 7.22 -10.20 2.19
C GLN A 120 6.16 -9.51 3.05
N PRO A 121 6.40 -8.28 3.54
CA PRO A 121 5.35 -7.48 4.17
C PRO A 121 4.39 -6.97 3.11
N TYR A 122 3.14 -7.46 3.13
CA TYR A 122 2.10 -7.02 2.19
C TYR A 122 1.16 -5.98 2.77
N TYR A 123 1.12 -5.83 4.11
CA TYR A 123 0.35 -4.80 4.79
C TYR A 123 1.01 -4.33 6.06
N GLN A 124 1.10 -3.02 6.26
CA GLN A 124 1.66 -2.41 7.47
C GLN A 124 0.72 -1.34 8.01
N ILE A 125 0.50 -1.33 9.32
CA ILE A 125 -0.26 -0.29 10.02
C ILE A 125 0.71 0.51 10.88
N ILE A 126 1.03 1.72 10.45
CA ILE A 126 1.87 2.65 11.20
C ILE A 126 0.98 3.50 12.09
N ASN A 127 1.30 3.56 13.39
CA ASN A 127 0.70 4.54 14.28
C ASN A 127 1.49 5.85 14.18
N ALA A 128 0.93 6.87 13.52
CA ALA A 128 1.60 8.13 13.23
C ALA A 128 1.92 8.94 14.51
N ASP A 129 1.16 8.74 15.58
CA ASP A 129 1.38 9.41 16.87
C ASP A 129 2.64 8.90 17.59
N LYS A 130 2.72 7.57 17.71
CA LYS A 130 3.85 6.88 18.33
C LYS A 130 5.07 6.85 17.41
N GLY A 131 4.87 6.88 16.10
CA GLY A 131 5.93 6.71 15.10
C GLY A 131 6.44 5.27 15.03
N ILE A 132 5.55 4.29 15.24
CA ILE A 132 5.89 2.86 15.25
C ILE A 132 4.94 2.06 14.36
N LYS A 133 5.38 0.91 13.89
CA LYS A 133 4.50 -0.09 13.28
C LYS A 133 3.69 -0.76 14.37
N SER A 134 2.38 -0.59 14.30
CA SER A 134 1.44 -1.24 15.23
C SER A 134 1.10 -2.67 14.81
N LYS A 135 1.17 -2.96 13.50
CA LYS A 135 0.96 -4.30 12.95
C LYS A 135 1.62 -4.42 11.58
N VAL A 136 2.09 -5.62 11.28
CA VAL A 136 2.60 -6.01 9.97
C VAL A 136 1.98 -7.35 9.63
N LEU A 137 1.41 -7.49 8.43
CA LEU A 137 1.01 -8.76 7.86
C LEU A 137 2.02 -9.13 6.77
N GLU A 138 2.45 -10.38 6.83
CA GLU A 138 3.55 -10.90 6.02
C GLU A 138 3.21 -12.30 5.50
N GLY A 139 3.78 -12.64 4.35
CA GLY A 139 3.56 -13.93 3.70
C GLY A 139 4.68 -14.26 2.73
N VAL A 140 4.77 -15.53 2.36
CA VAL A 140 5.66 -15.98 1.27
C VAL A 140 4.79 -16.21 0.04
N PHE A 141 5.17 -15.62 -1.09
CA PHE A 141 4.46 -15.76 -2.35
C PHE A 141 5.37 -16.48 -3.34
N ALA A 142 4.89 -17.57 -3.92
CA ALA A 142 5.71 -18.40 -4.79
C ALA A 142 5.91 -17.76 -6.17
N ASP A 143 6.95 -18.20 -6.88
CA ASP A 143 7.16 -17.95 -8.30
C ASP A 143 7.03 -19.29 -9.04
N LYS A 144 5.86 -19.54 -9.64
CA LYS A 144 5.49 -20.84 -10.25
C LYS A 144 5.16 -20.75 -11.74
N GLY A 145 5.45 -19.63 -12.40
CA GLY A 145 5.19 -19.43 -13.83
C GLY A 145 4.83 -18.00 -14.20
N ASP A 146 4.30 -17.84 -15.41
CA ASP A 146 3.88 -16.56 -15.96
C ASP A 146 2.70 -16.03 -15.15
N HIS A 147 2.92 -15.00 -14.34
CA HIS A 147 1.95 -14.37 -13.43
C HIS A 147 1.89 -14.96 -12.00
N SER A 148 3.01 -14.87 -11.29
CA SER A 148 3.13 -15.24 -9.88
C SER A 148 3.39 -14.01 -8.99
N GLY A 149 3.20 -14.13 -7.68
CA GLY A 149 3.37 -13.01 -6.72
C GLY A 149 2.08 -12.72 -5.96
N TRP A 150 1.85 -11.45 -5.60
CA TRP A 150 0.68 -11.04 -4.84
C TRP A 150 0.09 -9.72 -5.30
N GLN A 151 -1.22 -9.60 -5.11
CA GLN A 151 -1.96 -8.38 -5.34
C GLN A 151 -2.69 -7.97 -4.07
N THR A 152 -2.65 -6.67 -3.75
CA THR A 152 -3.43 -6.10 -2.65
C THR A 152 -4.28 -4.94 -3.11
N GLU A 153 -5.48 -4.87 -2.55
CA GLU A 153 -6.39 -3.73 -2.72
C GLU A 153 -7.03 -3.40 -1.38
N LEU A 154 -7.03 -2.12 -1.01
CA LEU A 154 -7.76 -1.61 0.15
C LEU A 154 -9.04 -0.96 -0.35
N ILE A 155 -10.19 -1.55 -0.01
CA ILE A 155 -11.52 -1.07 -0.44
C ILE A 155 -12.43 -1.07 0.78
N ASN A 156 -13.07 0.07 1.06
CA ASN A 156 -14.04 0.20 2.17
C ASN A 156 -13.49 -0.35 3.51
N ASN A 157 -12.25 0.01 3.86
CA ASN A 157 -11.55 -0.45 5.07
C ASN A 157 -11.37 -1.98 5.16
N GLN A 158 -11.31 -2.66 4.01
CA GLN A 158 -11.05 -4.09 3.90
C GLN A 158 -9.85 -4.28 2.97
N LEU A 159 -8.86 -5.00 3.45
CA LEU A 159 -7.68 -5.35 2.67
C LEU A 159 -7.92 -6.70 2.01
N PHE A 160 -8.06 -6.69 0.70
CA PHE A 160 -7.97 -7.86 -0.15
C PHE A 160 -6.49 -8.20 -0.38
N VAL A 161 -6.15 -9.49 -0.28
CA VAL A 161 -4.82 -10.02 -0.59
C VAL A 161 -5.00 -11.25 -1.47
N GLY A 162 -4.59 -11.17 -2.72
CA GLY A 162 -4.60 -12.27 -3.67
C GLY A 162 -3.21 -12.89 -3.81
N ASP A 163 -3.12 -14.21 -3.69
CA ASP A 163 -1.96 -15.00 -4.09
C ASP A 163 -2.15 -15.43 -5.54
N LEU A 164 -1.31 -14.89 -6.42
CA LEU A 164 -1.42 -15.11 -7.86
C LEU A 164 -0.99 -16.52 -8.26
N ALA A 165 0.00 -17.10 -7.56
CA ALA A 165 0.54 -18.41 -7.89
C ALA A 165 -0.38 -19.54 -7.41
N GLU A 166 -1.03 -19.36 -6.25
CA GLU A 166 -1.97 -20.35 -5.70
C GLU A 166 -3.42 -20.13 -6.19
N HIS A 167 -3.68 -19.03 -6.90
CA HIS A 167 -5.03 -18.60 -7.29
C HIS A 167 -5.99 -18.51 -6.10
N THR A 168 -5.49 -17.99 -4.97
CA THR A 168 -6.29 -17.81 -3.75
C THR A 168 -6.38 -16.35 -3.33
N TRP A 169 -7.33 -16.05 -2.47
CA TRP A 169 -7.44 -14.75 -1.84
C TRP A 169 -7.78 -14.84 -0.36
N SER A 170 -7.40 -13.79 0.35
CA SER A 170 -7.66 -13.57 1.76
C SER A 170 -8.23 -12.16 1.93
N LEU A 171 -9.02 -11.97 2.98
CA LEU A 171 -9.59 -10.68 3.35
C LEU A 171 -9.27 -10.36 4.79
N TYR A 172 -8.83 -9.13 5.02
CA TYR A 172 -8.55 -8.62 6.34
C TYR A 172 -9.34 -7.34 6.58
N SER A 173 -9.74 -7.09 7.82
CA SER A 173 -10.22 -5.77 8.22
C SER A 173 -9.08 -4.75 8.21
N ALA A 174 -9.39 -3.46 8.22
CA ALA A 174 -8.37 -2.40 8.24
C ALA A 174 -7.37 -2.48 9.41
N ASN A 175 -7.73 -3.09 10.54
CA ASN A 175 -6.81 -3.36 11.66
C ASN A 175 -5.97 -4.64 11.47
N GLY A 176 -6.00 -5.24 10.28
CA GLY A 176 -5.27 -6.45 9.89
C GLY A 176 -5.79 -7.74 10.53
N SER A 177 -6.99 -7.77 11.11
CA SER A 177 -7.57 -9.05 11.55
C SER A 177 -8.11 -9.81 10.34
N ALA A 178 -7.83 -11.11 10.26
CA ALA A 178 -8.35 -11.95 9.19
C ALA A 178 -9.87 -12.07 9.29
N ILE A 179 -10.55 -11.87 8.17
CA ILE A 179 -11.98 -12.16 7.98
C ILE A 179 -12.11 -13.53 7.34
N VAL A 180 -11.32 -13.79 6.28
CA VAL A 180 -11.21 -15.10 5.63
C VAL A 180 -9.83 -15.25 5.01
N MET A 181 -9.35 -16.49 4.88
CA MET A 181 -8.04 -16.76 4.32
C MET A 181 -8.10 -17.87 3.27
N ASN A 182 -7.22 -17.76 2.27
CA ASN A 182 -6.90 -18.78 1.27
C ASN A 182 -8.14 -19.39 0.58
N GLN A 183 -9.11 -18.55 0.26
CA GLN A 183 -10.29 -18.93 -0.53
C GLN A 183 -9.91 -19.01 -2.00
N ALA A 184 -10.56 -19.88 -2.77
CA ALA A 184 -10.37 -19.91 -4.22
C ALA A 184 -10.74 -18.55 -4.83
N TRP A 185 -9.82 -17.97 -5.62
CA TRP A 185 -10.05 -16.68 -6.27
C TRP A 185 -10.96 -16.86 -7.49
N PRO A 186 -12.14 -16.19 -7.51
CA PRO A 186 -13.02 -16.21 -8.67
C PRO A 186 -12.32 -15.85 -9.98
N GLY A 187 -12.67 -16.57 -11.05
CA GLY A 187 -12.13 -16.31 -12.38
C GLY A 187 -10.64 -16.59 -12.53
N ASN A 188 -10.06 -17.52 -11.75
CA ASN A 188 -8.63 -17.88 -11.82
C ASN A 188 -7.70 -16.66 -11.64
N SER A 189 -8.01 -15.83 -10.64
CA SER A 189 -7.31 -14.57 -10.34
C SER A 189 -7.58 -13.40 -11.29
N GLU A 190 -8.49 -13.52 -12.25
CA GLU A 190 -8.83 -12.41 -13.17
C GLU A 190 -9.95 -11.49 -12.65
N SER A 191 -10.68 -11.91 -11.60
CA SER A 191 -11.75 -11.09 -11.02
C SER A 191 -11.19 -10.00 -10.10
N LYS A 192 -11.84 -8.83 -10.10
CA LYS A 192 -11.49 -7.72 -9.23
C LYS A 192 -12.36 -7.67 -7.99
N PHE A 193 -11.76 -7.56 -6.80
CA PHE A 193 -12.51 -7.38 -5.56
C PHE A 193 -13.30 -6.07 -5.60
N ALA A 194 -14.60 -6.12 -5.28
CA ALA A 194 -15.49 -4.96 -5.30
C ALA A 194 -15.91 -4.50 -3.89
N GLY A 195 -15.77 -5.37 -2.89
CA GLY A 195 -16.07 -5.07 -1.49
C GLY A 195 -16.69 -6.24 -0.74
N TYR A 196 -16.84 -6.09 0.56
CA TYR A 196 -17.43 -7.10 1.44
C TYR A 196 -18.53 -6.52 2.32
N ASN A 197 -19.65 -7.24 2.40
CA ASN A 197 -20.76 -6.97 3.30
C ASN A 197 -20.64 -7.86 4.54
N ALA A 198 -20.22 -7.27 5.65
CA ALA A 198 -20.03 -7.97 6.92
C ALA A 198 -21.33 -8.50 7.54
N ALA A 199 -22.47 -7.83 7.34
CA ALA A 199 -23.75 -8.27 7.88
C ALA A 199 -24.28 -9.53 7.17
N ALA A 200 -24.02 -9.63 5.85
CA ALA A 200 -24.42 -10.78 5.05
C ALA A 200 -23.33 -11.88 4.99
N GLY A 201 -22.09 -11.56 5.36
CA GLY A 201 -20.95 -12.46 5.15
C GLY A 201 -20.67 -12.73 3.67
N ILE A 202 -20.80 -11.71 2.81
CA ILE A 202 -20.69 -11.86 1.35
C ILE A 202 -19.63 -10.92 0.79
N SER A 203 -18.68 -11.47 0.05
CA SER A 203 -17.73 -10.72 -0.78
C SER A 203 -18.23 -10.60 -2.21
N TYR A 204 -18.00 -9.46 -2.83
CA TYR A 204 -18.40 -9.19 -4.21
C TYR A 204 -17.18 -9.03 -5.10
N PHE A 205 -17.26 -9.61 -6.29
CA PHE A 205 -16.20 -9.56 -7.29
C PHE A 205 -16.76 -9.10 -8.63
N LEU A 206 -16.03 -8.22 -9.29
CA LEU A 206 -16.29 -7.77 -10.64
C LEU A 206 -15.54 -8.68 -11.62
N GLU A 207 -16.28 -9.36 -12.48
CA GLU A 207 -15.76 -10.21 -13.54
C GLU A 207 -16.02 -9.57 -14.91
N TYR A 208 -15.04 -9.67 -15.81
CA TYR A 208 -15.19 -9.29 -17.21
C TYR A 208 -15.03 -10.52 -18.08
N ARG A 209 -16.11 -10.94 -18.74
CA ARG A 209 -16.07 -12.07 -19.69
C ARG A 209 -16.75 -11.68 -20.99
N SER A 210 -16.06 -11.91 -22.10
CA SER A 210 -16.60 -11.67 -23.46
C SER A 210 -17.20 -10.28 -23.66
N GLY A 211 -16.52 -9.24 -23.14
CA GLY A 211 -16.96 -7.84 -23.26
C GLY A 211 -18.12 -7.43 -22.35
N LYS A 212 -18.55 -8.28 -21.41
CA LYS A 212 -19.58 -7.96 -20.41
C LYS A 212 -19.00 -7.97 -19.00
N ALA A 213 -19.39 -6.97 -18.21
CA ALA A 213 -19.09 -6.88 -16.80
C ALA A 213 -20.23 -7.50 -15.97
N SER A 214 -19.90 -8.30 -14.96
CA SER A 214 -20.86 -8.83 -14.01
C SER A 214 -20.31 -8.77 -12.58
N ILE A 215 -21.19 -8.61 -11.60
CA ILE A 215 -20.84 -8.71 -10.18
C ILE A 215 -21.29 -10.08 -9.67
N THR A 216 -20.35 -10.85 -9.15
CA THR A 216 -20.59 -12.17 -8.56
C THR A 216 -20.44 -12.08 -7.05
N ALA A 217 -21.33 -12.76 -6.31
CA ALA A 217 -21.34 -12.81 -4.86
C ALA A 217 -20.75 -14.13 -4.36
N TYR A 218 -19.82 -14.06 -3.42
CA TYR A 218 -19.14 -15.19 -2.81
C TYR A 218 -19.35 -15.17 -1.30
N PRO A 219 -20.07 -16.15 -0.73
CA PRO A 219 -20.16 -16.31 0.71
C PRO A 219 -18.79 -16.49 1.34
N VAL A 220 -18.61 -15.88 2.50
CA VAL A 220 -17.42 -15.99 3.32
C VAL A 220 -17.76 -16.87 4.52
N HIS A 221 -17.05 -17.99 4.67
CA HIS A 221 -17.24 -18.96 5.74
C HIS A 221 -16.10 -18.91 6.76
#